data_AF-A0A2V9HG39-F1
#
_entry.id   AF-A0A2V9HG39-F1
#
_cell.length_a   1.000
_cell.length_b   1.000
_cell.length_c   1.000
_cell.angle_alpha   90.00
_cell.angle_beta   90.00
_cell.angle_gamma   90.00
#
_symmetry.space_group_name_H-M   'P 1'
#
loop_
_entity.id
_entity.type
_entity.pdbx_description
1 polymer ?
#
loop_
_entity_poly.entity_id
_entity_poly.type
_entity_poly.pdbx_seq_one_letter_code
_entity_poly.pdbx_strand_id
1 'polypeptide(L)' 'MLPVMLLISISLGLIPLAGIAWIIVTGTITTVDGLFECLIMLSISGIFFLNVFWELRDHGLLRKSKAAEPAKTPPPSEES' A
#
# COMPACT_ATOMS: atom_id res chain seq x y z
N MET A 1 6.17 6.05 11.61
CA MET A 1 5.21 4.93 11.58
C MET A 1 4.72 4.65 10.16
N LEU A 2 3.98 5.58 9.54
CA LEU A 2 3.42 5.48 8.19
C LEU A 2 4.36 5.06 7.04
N PRO A 3 5.55 5.66 6.84
CA PRO A 3 6.43 5.25 5.74
C PRO A 3 6.90 3.80 5.88
N VAL A 4 6.99 3.29 7.12
CA VAL A 4 7.35 1.90 7.41
C VAL A 4 6.22 0.96 6.99
N MET A 5 4.96 1.32 7.26
CA MET A 5 3.80 0.50 6.90
C MET A 5 3.57 0.42 5.39
N LEU A 6 3.81 1.54 4.69
CA LEU A 6 3.76 1.63 3.23
C LEU A 6 4.88 0.82 2.57
N LEU A 7 6.12 0.95 3.06
CA LEU A 7 7.26 0.13 2.61
C LEU A 7 7.03 -1.36 2.85
N ILE A 8 6.48 -1.74 4.00
CA ILE A 8 6.13 -3.13 4.31
C ILE A 8 5.04 -3.63 3.35
N SER A 9 3.97 -2.88 3.11
CA SER A 9 2.90 -3.31 2.18
C SER A 9 3.40 -3.45 0.74
N ILE A 10 4.25 -2.54 0.26
CA ILE A 10 4.88 -2.67 -1.08
C ILE A 10 5.74 -3.93 -1.13
N SER A 11 6.57 -4.14 -0.11
CA SER A 11 7.45 -5.31 -0.04
C SER A 11 6.63 -6.61 0.00
N LEU A 12 5.56 -6.64 0.79
CA LEU A 12 4.63 -7.77 0.87
C LEU A 12 3.84 -7.99 -0.41
N GLY A 13 3.58 -6.95 -1.21
CA GLY A 13 2.95 -7.05 -2.52
C GLY A 13 3.90 -7.55 -3.62
N LEU A 14 5.20 -7.27 -3.52
CA LEU A 14 6.20 -7.71 -4.49
C LEU A 14 6.55 -9.20 -4.38
N ILE A 15 6.61 -9.73 -3.15
CA ILE A 15 6.89 -11.15 -2.89
C ILE A 15 5.95 -12.09 -3.70
N PRO A 16 4.61 -11.96 -3.62
CA PRO A 16 3.70 -12.79 -4.39
C PRO A 16 3.83 -12.56 -5.90
N LEU A 17 4.20 -11.34 -6.32
CA LEU A 17 4.47 -11.03 -7.73
C LEU A 17 5.70 -11.78 -8.26
N ALA A 18 6.74 -11.92 -7.44
CA ALA A 18 7.90 -12.74 -7.75
C ALA A 18 7.53 -14.24 -7.82
N GLY A 19 6.59 -14.69 -6.99
CA GLY A 19 5.99 -16.04 -7.09
C GLY A 19 5.31 -16.28 -8.44
N ILE A 20 4.55 -15.31 -8.94
CA ILE A 20 3.95 -15.38 -10.28
C ILE A 20 5.02 -15.45 -11.37
N ALA A 21 6.08 -14.63 -11.28
CA ALA A 21 7.18 -14.68 -12.23
C ALA A 21 7.86 -16.06 -12.26
N TRP A 22 8.00 -16.70 -11.10
CA TRP A 22 8.50 -18.06 -10.99
C TRP A 22 7.60 -19.08 -11.69
N ILE A 23 6.27 -19.01 -11.47
CA ILE A 23 5.28 -19.89 -12.12
C ILE A 23 5.32 -19.76 -13.65
N ILE A 24 5.54 -18.55 -14.16
CA ILE A 24 5.70 -18.30 -15.59
C ILE A 24 6.98 -18.98 -16.12
N VAL A 25 8.10 -18.85 -15.41
CA VAL A 25 9.39 -19.45 -15.80
C VAL A 25 9.34 -20.97 -15.74
N THR A 26 8.66 -21.56 -14.77
CA THR A 26 8.47 -23.02 -14.67
C THR A 26 7.48 -23.58 -15.69
N GLY A 27 6.79 -22.73 -16.47
CA GLY A 27 5.83 -23.14 -17.49
C GLY A 27 4.55 -23.75 -16.94
N THR A 28 4.31 -23.64 -15.63
CA THR A 28 3.13 -24.19 -14.95
C THR A 28 1.90 -23.30 -15.09
N ILE A 29 2.02 -22.10 -15.66
CA ILE A 29 0.89 -21.18 -15.89
C ILE A 29 -0.23 -21.78 -16.77
N THR A 30 0.09 -22.76 -17.62
CA THR A 30 -0.90 -23.43 -18.49
C THR A 30 -1.65 -24.55 -17.76
N THR A 31 -1.26 -24.90 -16.54
CA THR A 31 -2.00 -25.86 -15.72
C THR A 31 -3.08 -25.13 -14.93
N VAL A 32 -4.21 -25.81 -14.66
CA VAL A 32 -5.29 -25.24 -13.85
C VAL A 32 -4.80 -24.90 -12.44
N ASP A 33 -3.91 -25.72 -11.90
CA ASP A 33 -3.28 -25.54 -10.59
C ASP A 33 -2.42 -24.28 -10.54
N GLY A 34 -1.53 -24.09 -11.53
CA GLY A 34 -0.68 -22.90 -11.62
C GLY A 34 -1.47 -21.63 -11.90
N LEU A 35 -2.55 -21.72 -12.69
CA LEU A 35 -3.45 -20.58 -12.92
C LEU A 35 -4.18 -20.17 -11.63
N PHE A 36 -4.65 -21.13 -10.84
CA PHE A 36 -5.31 -20.87 -9.56
C PHE A 36 -4.35 -20.26 -8.53
N GLU A 37 -3.13 -20.78 -8.45
CA GLU A 37 -2.07 -20.22 -7.61
C GLU A 37 -1.74 -18.77 -8.02
N CYS A 38 -1.61 -18.48 -9.31
CA CYS A 38 -1.42 -17.12 -9.81
C CYS A 38 -2.60 -16.20 -9.45
N LEU A 39 -3.84 -16.67 -9.57
CA LEU A 39 -5.02 -15.90 -9.19
C LEU A 39 -5.02 -15.52 -7.71
N ILE A 40 -4.63 -16.46 -6.83
CA ILE A 40 -4.51 -16.19 -5.39
C ILE A 40 -3.37 -15.21 -5.12
N MET A 41 -2.18 -15.46 -5.65
CA MET A 41 -1.01 -14.58 -5.50
C MET A 41 -1.30 -13.15 -6.00
N LEU A 42 -1.96 -13.04 -7.16
CA LEU A 42 -2.35 -11.77 -7.75
C LEU A 42 -3.40 -11.06 -6.91
N SER A 43 -4.37 -11.80 -6.35
CA SER A 43 -5.39 -11.24 -5.46
C SER A 43 -4.78 -10.66 -4.19
N ILE A 44 -3.87 -11.41 -3.54
CA ILE A 44 -3.17 -10.96 -2.34
C ILE A 44 -2.30 -9.74 -2.65
N SER A 45 -1.51 -9.80 -3.72
CA SER A 45 -0.69 -8.67 -4.18
C SER A 45 -1.54 -7.43 -4.47
N GLY A 46 -2.68 -7.63 -5.14
CA GLY A 46 -3.65 -6.58 -5.44
C GLY A 46 -4.19 -5.89 -4.18
N ILE A 47 -4.56 -6.65 -3.15
CA ILE A 47 -5.02 -6.09 -1.86
C ILE A 47 -3.93 -5.23 -1.21
N PHE A 48 -2.68 -5.70 -1.17
CA PHE A 48 -1.56 -4.92 -0.62
C PHE A 48 -1.31 -3.64 -1.42
N PHE A 49 -1.32 -3.71 -2.75
CA PHE A 49 -1.15 -2.52 -3.59
C PHE A 49 -2.33 -1.54 -3.48
N LEU A 50 -3.56 -2.04 -3.34
CA LEU A 50 -4.74 -1.20 -3.13
C LEU A 50 -4.67 -0.48 -1.77
N ASN A 51 -4.18 -1.18 -0.74
CA ASN A 51 -3.93 -0.60 0.57
C ASN A 51 -2.91 0.54 0.49
N VAL A 52 -1.79 0.33 -0.23
CA VAL A 52 -0.79 1.37 -0.51
C VAL A 52 -1.40 2.55 -1.28
N PHE A 53 -2.24 2.27 -2.29
CA PHE A 53 -2.90 3.30 -3.08
C PHE A 53 -3.86 4.16 -2.24
N TRP A 54 -4.63 3.55 -1.34
CA TRP A 54 -5.47 4.28 -0.40
C TRP A 54 -4.66 5.08 0.60
N GLU A 55 -3.59 4.51 1.16
CA GLU A 55 -2.71 5.22 2.09
C GLU A 55 -2.03 6.43 1.42
N LEU A 56 -1.60 6.30 0.16
CA LEU A 56 -1.06 7.42 -0.65
C LEU A 56 -2.12 8.49 -0.96
N ARG A 57 -3.37 8.08 -1.22
CA ARG A 57 -4.49 8.99 -1.51
C ARG A 57 -4.91 9.77 -0.27
N ASP A 58 -5.07 9.09 0.86
CA ASP A 58 -5.51 9.67 2.14
C ASP A 58 -4.46 10.67 2.66
N HIS A 59 -3.19 10.38 2.44
CA HIS A 59 -2.08 11.25 2.82
C HIS A 59 -1.82 12.43 1.85
N GLY A 60 -2.67 12.64 0.85
CA GLY A 60 -2.69 13.89 0.08
C GLY A 60 -1.55 14.08 -0.93
N LEU A 61 -0.79 13.04 -1.30
CA LEU A 61 0.20 13.14 -2.38
C LEU A 61 -0.46 13.40 -3.76
N LEU A 62 -1.75 13.06 -3.91
CA LEU A 62 -2.61 13.45 -5.04
C LEU A 62 -3.44 14.72 -4.80
N ARG A 63 -3.46 15.25 -3.57
CA ARG A 63 -4.08 16.53 -3.24
C ARG A 63 -3.04 17.49 -2.71
N LYS A 64 -2.17 17.96 -3.61
CA LYS A 64 -1.47 19.23 -3.43
C LYS A 64 -2.49 20.37 -3.53
N SER A 65 -3.37 20.51 -2.54
CA SER A 65 -3.86 21.81 -2.11
C SER A 65 -4.58 21.69 -0.77
N LYS A 66 -3.99 22.39 0.19
CA LYS A 66 -4.59 23.04 1.35
C LYS A 66 -4.47 22.34 2.72
N ALA A 67 -3.63 23.00 3.52
CA ALA A 67 -3.65 23.12 4.98
C ALA A 67 -2.92 22.04 5.80
N ALA A 68 -1.58 22.09 5.78
CA ALA A 68 -0.88 22.33 7.04
C ALA A 68 -0.96 23.85 7.26
N GLU A 69 -1.47 24.34 8.38
CA GLU A 69 -0.71 24.30 9.63
C GLU A 69 -1.65 24.36 10.86
N PRO A 70 -1.62 23.37 11.77
CA PRO A 70 -2.08 23.54 13.13
C PRO A 70 -0.93 24.14 13.93
N ALA A 71 -0.90 25.46 14.07
CA ALA A 71 0.05 26.13 14.96
C ALA A 71 -0.69 26.94 16.02
N LYS A 72 -0.72 26.32 17.22
CA LYS A 72 -0.62 26.97 18.54
C LYS A 72 -1.91 27.59 19.11
N THR A 73 -2.65 26.77 19.86
CA THR A 73 -3.13 27.25 21.18
C THR A 73 -1.92 27.29 22.12
N PRO A 74 -1.64 28.44 22.75
CA PRO A 74 -1.57 28.47 24.22
C PRO A 74 -2.11 29.81 24.77
N PRO A 75 -2.19 30.02 26.10
CA PRO A 75 -3.27 29.61 26.99
C PRO A 75 -3.85 30.88 27.71
N PRO A 76 -4.62 30.78 28.83
CA PRO A 76 -5.52 31.84 29.29
C PRO A 76 -4.77 33.01 29.93
N SER A 77 -5.25 34.22 29.72
CA SER A 77 -4.91 35.40 30.54
C SER A 77 -6.17 35.88 31.25
N GLU A 78 -6.21 35.61 32.55
CA GLU A 78 -6.95 36.37 33.55
C GLU A 78 -6.52 37.85 33.56
N GLU A 79 -7.35 38.72 34.15
CA GLU A 79 -7.12 40.15 34.49
C GLU A 79 -7.21 41.16 33.31
N SER A 80 -8.02 42.23 33.30
CA SER A 80 -8.59 43.10 34.37
C SER A 80 -9.98 43.66 34.00
#